data_AF-A0A975IRU4-F1
#
_entry.id   AF-A0A975IRU4-F1
#
_cell.length_a   1.000
_cell.length_b   1.000
_cell.length_c   1.000
_cell.angle_alpha   90.00
_cell.angle_beta   90.00
_cell.angle_gamma   90.00
#
_symmetry.space_group_name_H-M   'P 1'
#
loop_
_entity.id
_entity.type
_entity.pdbx_description
1 polymer ?
#
loop_
_entity_poly.entity_id
_entity_poly.type
_entity_poly.pdbx_seq_one_letter_code
_entity_poly.pdbx_strand_id
1 'polypeptide(L)'
;MPATTATKCIEFLKAEKLVQRINKLIGKAGITGEETNRILLFVIASSYKMPDTLHALIQGSSGSGKTRLLKIISYLMPDEDVKRYTRVTDNSFYNQDEYFFVNKLICFEDLDGLKEDAQLAVRELQSNDILRTSTSLKDKNGQITGGERIVRG
;
A
#
# COMPACT_ATOMS: atom_id res chain seq x y z
N MET A 1 -14.96 18.32 1.73
CA MET A 1 -14.08 19.14 2.59
C MET A 1 -14.51 20.60 2.54
N PRO A 2 -14.41 21.38 3.64
CA PRO A 2 -14.73 22.81 3.63
C PRO A 2 -13.80 23.60 2.69
N ALA A 3 -14.32 24.64 2.01
CA ALA A 3 -13.57 25.45 1.05
C ALA A 3 -12.33 26.16 1.65
N THR A 4 -12.41 26.54 2.92
CA THR A 4 -11.31 27.13 3.69
C THR A 4 -10.15 26.15 3.91
N THR A 5 -10.45 24.86 4.09
CA THR A 5 -9.43 23.81 4.22
C THR A 5 -8.72 23.58 2.88
N ALA A 6 -9.47 23.50 1.78
CA ALA A 6 -8.89 23.31 0.44
C ALA A 6 -7.91 24.45 0.07
N THR A 7 -8.28 25.70 0.39
CA THR A 7 -7.43 26.87 0.15
C THR A 7 -6.09 26.76 0.90
N LYS A 8 -6.13 26.45 2.20
CA LYS A 8 -4.93 26.25 3.02
C LYS A 8 -4.04 25.10 2.52
N CYS A 9 -4.66 24.01 2.05
CA CYS A 9 -3.93 22.89 1.46
C CYS A 9 -3.19 23.34 0.18
N ILE A 10 -3.86 24.05 -0.72
CA ILE A 10 -3.25 24.54 -1.97
C ILE A 10 -2.12 25.52 -1.67
N GLU A 11 -2.30 26.45 -0.74
CA GLU A 11 -1.24 27.37 -0.30
C GLU A 11 -0.04 26.61 0.25
N PHE A 12 -0.28 25.58 1.07
CA PHE A 12 0.79 24.75 1.60
C PHE A 12 1.58 24.05 0.47
N LEU A 13 0.88 23.44 -0.48
CA LEU A 13 1.46 22.70 -1.61
C LEU A 13 2.22 23.59 -2.59
N LYS A 14 1.90 24.88 -2.68
CA LYS A 14 2.59 25.85 -3.57
C LYS A 14 3.81 26.51 -2.95
N ALA A 15 3.98 26.44 -1.64
CA ALA A 15 5.07 27.16 -0.97
C ALA A 15 6.42 26.49 -1.20
N GLU A 16 7.48 27.31 -1.21
CA GLU A 16 8.85 26.86 -1.44
C GLU A 16 9.30 25.79 -0.44
N LYS A 17 10.30 25.00 -0.86
CA LYS A 17 10.89 23.93 -0.04
C LYS A 17 9.83 22.95 0.48
N LEU A 18 8.84 22.63 -0.36
CA LEU A 18 7.69 21.80 -0.02
C LEU A 18 8.12 20.46 0.59
N VAL A 19 9.09 19.78 -0.03
CA VAL A 19 9.61 18.48 0.43
C VAL A 19 10.17 18.60 1.85
N GLN A 20 10.95 19.64 2.13
CA GLN A 20 11.52 19.89 3.47
C GLN A 20 10.42 20.21 4.49
N ARG A 21 9.39 20.97 4.09
CA ARG A 21 8.24 21.31 4.95
C ARG A 21 7.42 20.08 5.29
N ILE A 22 7.12 19.22 4.32
CA ILE A 22 6.48 17.91 4.53
C ILE A 22 7.36 17.07 5.46
N ASN A 23 8.65 16.94 5.17
CA ASN A 23 9.56 16.12 5.97
C ASN A 23 9.59 16.55 7.45
N LYS A 24 9.56 17.87 7.71
CA LYS A 24 9.47 18.43 9.08
C LYS A 24 8.15 18.08 9.76
N LEU A 25 7.03 18.07 9.03
CA LEU A 25 5.73 17.68 9.57
C LEU A 25 5.66 16.18 9.86
N ILE A 26 6.23 15.34 8.99
CA ILE A 26 6.35 13.89 9.24
C ILE A 26 7.15 13.64 10.52
N GLY A 27 8.25 14.37 10.73
CA GLY A 27 9.01 14.29 11.99
C GLY A 27 8.15 14.57 13.23
N LYS A 28 7.29 15.59 13.16
CA LYS A 28 6.35 15.94 14.25
C LYS A 28 5.24 14.90 14.46
N ALA A 29 4.94 14.06 13.48
CA ALA A 29 3.99 12.95 13.61
C ALA A 29 4.56 11.77 14.42
N GLY A 30 5.84 11.83 14.83
CA GLY A 30 6.45 10.86 15.73
C GLY A 30 7.46 9.91 15.09
N ILE A 31 8.10 10.34 13.99
CA ILE A 31 9.32 9.71 13.42
C ILE A 31 10.50 10.64 13.71
N THR A 32 11.13 10.46 14.87
CA THR A 32 12.37 11.18 15.23
C THR A 32 13.55 10.61 14.44
N GLY A 33 14.34 11.47 13.80
CA GLY A 33 15.42 11.03 12.91
C GLY A 33 14.89 10.49 11.57
N GLU A 34 15.63 9.53 10.98
CA GLU A 34 15.25 8.84 9.74
C GLU A 34 14.86 9.80 8.60
N GLU A 35 15.49 10.98 8.51
CA GLU A 35 14.96 12.08 7.72
C GLU A 35 14.90 11.77 6.22
N THR A 36 15.90 11.04 5.73
CA THR A 36 15.95 10.56 4.34
C THR A 36 14.94 9.43 4.12
N ASN A 37 14.86 8.48 5.03
CA ASN A 37 14.00 7.31 4.89
C ASN A 37 12.51 7.68 4.99
N ARG A 38 12.13 8.56 5.91
CA ARG A 38 10.73 8.97 6.09
C ARG A 38 10.19 9.76 4.90
N ILE A 39 10.99 10.63 4.29
CA ILE A 39 10.55 11.36 3.09
C ILE A 39 10.55 10.46 1.86
N LEU A 40 11.53 9.57 1.72
CA LEU A 40 11.55 8.58 0.64
C LEU A 40 10.31 7.68 0.69
N LEU A 41 9.99 7.13 1.87
CA LEU A 41 8.81 6.30 2.05
C LEU A 41 7.50 7.08 1.84
N PHE A 42 7.45 8.36 2.21
CA PHE A 42 6.29 9.19 1.90
C PHE A 42 6.07 9.34 0.40
N VAL A 43 7.12 9.60 -0.37
CA VAL A 43 7.04 9.71 -1.84
C VAL A 43 6.57 8.38 -2.44
N ILE A 44 7.16 7.27 -2.02
CA ILE A 44 6.77 5.93 -2.46
C ILE A 44 5.30 5.66 -2.12
N ALA A 45 4.89 5.91 -0.87
CA ALA A 45 3.51 5.73 -0.43
C ALA A 45 2.53 6.59 -1.24
N SER A 46 2.90 7.82 -1.61
CA SER A 46 2.05 8.72 -2.41
C SER A 46 1.92 8.31 -3.89
N SER A 47 2.77 7.42 -4.39
CA SER A 47 2.75 6.95 -5.78
C SER A 47 1.58 6.01 -6.10
N TYR A 48 0.81 5.56 -5.10
CA TYR A 48 -0.27 4.57 -5.26
C TYR A 48 -1.42 4.98 -6.19
N LYS A 49 -1.49 6.25 -6.63
CA LYS A 49 -2.43 6.77 -7.64
C LYS A 49 -1.75 7.12 -8.98
N MET A 50 -0.46 6.83 -9.11
CA MET A 50 0.29 7.07 -10.34
C MET A 50 0.17 5.86 -11.27
N PRO A 51 0.31 6.05 -12.60
CA PRO A 51 0.31 4.94 -13.54
C PRO A 51 1.42 3.93 -13.24
N ASP A 52 2.60 4.42 -12.86
CA ASP A 52 3.74 3.62 -12.44
C ASP A 52 3.94 3.81 -10.94
N THR A 53 3.57 2.79 -10.16
CA THR A 53 3.71 2.84 -8.69
C THR A 53 5.13 2.48 -8.25
N LEU A 54 5.52 2.96 -7.08
CA LEU A 54 6.80 2.64 -6.45
C LEU A 54 6.58 1.66 -5.30
N HIS A 55 7.55 0.78 -5.10
CA HIS A 55 7.54 -0.19 -4.00
C HIS A 55 8.78 -0.02 -3.11
N ALA A 56 8.64 -0.32 -1.82
CA ALA A 56 9.73 -0.27 -0.86
C ALA A 56 9.72 -1.48 0.06
N LEU A 57 10.92 -1.93 0.43
CA LEU A 57 11.15 -2.87 1.52
C LEU A 57 11.89 -2.14 2.65
N ILE A 58 11.36 -2.19 3.86
CA ILE A 58 11.99 -1.58 5.04
C ILE A 58 12.76 -2.67 5.79
N GLN A 59 14.09 -2.64 5.66
CA GLN A 59 14.98 -3.58 6.34
C GLN A 59 15.78 -2.90 7.45
N GLY A 60 16.09 -3.66 8.51
CA GLY A 60 16.82 -3.14 9.67
C GLY A 60 16.71 -4.06 10.89
N SER A 61 17.51 -3.81 11.92
CA SER A 61 17.56 -4.61 13.14
C SER A 61 16.24 -4.60 13.91
N SER A 62 16.01 -5.62 14.75
CA SER A 62 14.85 -5.63 15.66
C SER A 62 14.87 -4.39 16.56
N GLY A 63 13.71 -3.78 16.78
CA GLY A 63 13.58 -2.56 17.59
C GLY A 63 14.01 -1.25 16.92
N SER A 64 14.49 -1.25 15.68
CA SER A 64 14.96 -0.02 14.99
C SER A 64 13.86 0.97 14.57
N GLY A 65 12.58 0.70 14.91
CA GLY A 65 11.47 1.59 14.58
C GLY A 65 10.82 1.37 13.21
N LYS A 66 11.15 0.30 12.47
CA LYS A 66 10.57 -0.01 11.14
C LYS A 66 9.04 0.00 11.12
N THR A 67 8.41 -0.71 12.05
CA THR A 67 6.95 -0.78 12.16
C THR A 67 6.36 0.58 12.44
N ARG A 68 7.03 1.41 13.25
CA ARG A 68 6.61 2.79 13.53
C ARG A 68 6.69 3.66 12.28
N LEU A 69 7.77 3.52 11.51
CA LEU A 69 8.00 4.23 10.26
C LEU A 69 6.91 3.87 9.23
N LEU A 70 6.71 2.58 8.95
CA LEU A 70 5.64 2.09 8.06
C LEU A 70 4.26 2.60 8.50
N LYS A 71 3.95 2.45 9.78
CA LYS A 71 2.65 2.81 10.35
C LYS A 71 2.36 4.30 10.19
N ILE A 72 3.28 5.18 10.58
CA ILE A 72 3.08 6.62 10.46
C ILE A 72 2.92 7.02 9.00
N ILE A 73 3.79 6.55 8.10
CA ILE A 73 3.68 6.88 6.67
C ILE A 73 2.34 6.40 6.10
N SER A 74 1.89 5.20 6.45
CA SER A 74 0.60 4.67 6.00
C SER A 74 -0.60 5.49 6.50
N TYR A 75 -0.50 6.17 7.64
CA TYR A 75 -1.57 7.03 8.17
C TYR A 75 -1.59 8.44 7.55
N LEU A 76 -0.57 8.79 6.76
CA LEU A 76 -0.58 10.05 6.02
C LEU A 76 -1.39 9.94 4.72
N MET A 77 -1.75 8.71 4.31
CA MET A 77 -2.63 8.45 3.18
C MET A 77 -4.09 8.30 3.64
N PRO A 78 -5.08 8.57 2.77
CA PRO A 78 -6.50 8.36 3.10
C PRO A 78 -6.78 6.91 3.51
N ASP A 79 -7.48 6.69 4.63
CA ASP A 79 -7.68 5.34 5.18
C ASP A 79 -8.44 4.40 4.24
N GLU A 80 -9.36 4.94 3.43
CA GLU A 80 -10.07 4.20 2.40
C GLU A 80 -9.16 3.60 1.32
N ASP A 81 -7.98 4.19 1.14
CA ASP A 81 -7.00 3.88 0.11
C ASP A 81 -5.82 3.05 0.64
N VAL A 82 -5.85 2.64 1.92
CA VAL A 82 -4.75 1.88 2.53
C VAL A 82 -5.22 0.51 3.01
N LYS A 83 -4.48 -0.53 2.67
CA LYS A 83 -4.64 -1.89 3.20
C LYS A 83 -3.45 -2.23 4.08
N ARG A 84 -3.69 -2.44 5.38
CA ARG A 84 -2.63 -2.77 6.37
C ARG A 84 -2.81 -4.21 6.80
N TYR A 85 -1.82 -5.05 6.50
CA TYR A 85 -1.83 -6.48 6.81
C TYR A 85 -0.75 -6.83 7.84
N THR A 86 -1.17 -7.47 8.91
CA THR A 86 -0.29 -8.12 9.90
C THR A 86 -0.11 -9.60 9.59
N ARG A 87 -1.15 -10.23 9.03
CA ARG A 87 -1.19 -11.63 8.59
C ARG A 87 -2.11 -11.75 7.38
N VAL A 88 -1.83 -12.70 6.51
CA VAL A 88 -2.62 -13.03 5.33
C VAL A 88 -2.78 -14.56 5.28
N THR A 89 -3.98 -15.04 4.99
CA THR A 89 -4.24 -16.47 4.78
C THR A 89 -3.86 -16.90 3.36
N ASP A 90 -3.56 -18.19 3.18
CA ASP A 90 -3.29 -18.79 1.87
C ASP A 90 -4.46 -18.50 0.92
N ASN A 91 -4.17 -17.85 -0.20
CA ASN A 91 -5.12 -17.47 -1.26
C ASN A 91 -6.08 -16.29 -1.01
N SER A 92 -5.93 -15.48 0.04
CA SER A 92 -6.84 -14.33 0.18
C SER A 92 -6.65 -13.30 -0.95
N PHE A 93 -5.44 -13.14 -1.49
CA PHE A 93 -5.12 -12.24 -2.59
C PHE A 93 -5.85 -12.64 -3.88
N TYR A 94 -5.75 -13.90 -4.28
CA TYR A 94 -6.39 -14.43 -5.49
C TYR A 94 -7.93 -14.44 -5.42
N ASN A 95 -8.50 -14.34 -4.22
CA ASN A 95 -9.94 -14.42 -3.99
C ASN A 95 -10.62 -13.06 -3.72
N GLN A 96 -9.92 -11.95 -3.91
CA GLN A 96 -10.55 -10.63 -3.86
C GLN A 96 -11.40 -10.36 -5.10
N ASP A 97 -12.13 -9.24 -5.05
CA ASP A 97 -12.80 -8.68 -6.21
C ASP A 97 -11.78 -8.10 -7.20
N GLU A 98 -12.14 -8.04 -8.49
CA GLU A 98 -11.20 -7.71 -9.57
C GLU A 98 -10.46 -6.39 -9.36
N TYR A 99 -11.10 -5.37 -8.78
CA TYR A 99 -10.52 -4.03 -8.60
C TYR A 99 -10.16 -3.72 -7.15
N PHE A 100 -10.05 -4.74 -6.29
CA PHE A 100 -9.89 -4.55 -4.85
C PHE A 100 -8.59 -3.84 -4.46
N PHE A 101 -7.49 -4.08 -5.19
CA PHE A 101 -6.18 -3.47 -4.90
C PHE A 101 -5.87 -2.24 -5.77
N VAL A 102 -6.69 -1.96 -6.77
CA VAL A 102 -6.50 -0.80 -7.66
C VAL A 102 -6.52 0.50 -6.87
N ASN A 103 -5.48 1.31 -7.09
CA ASN A 103 -5.24 2.55 -6.36
C ASN A 103 -5.24 2.36 -4.83
N LYS A 104 -4.65 1.26 -4.33
CA LYS A 104 -4.47 1.02 -2.90
C LYS A 104 -3.00 0.95 -2.53
N LEU A 105 -2.63 1.64 -1.45
CA LEU A 105 -1.37 1.42 -0.77
C LEU A 105 -1.48 0.16 0.10
N ILE A 106 -0.74 -0.88 -0.26
CA ILE A 106 -0.68 -2.13 0.51
C ILE A 106 0.55 -2.10 1.43
N CYS A 107 0.33 -2.28 2.73
CA CYS A 107 1.36 -2.28 3.76
C CYS A 107 1.40 -3.62 4.48
N PHE A 108 2.57 -4.23 4.53
CA PHE A 108 2.84 -5.46 5.27
C PHE A 108 3.73 -5.15 6.46
N GLU A 109 3.26 -5.44 7.68
CA GLU A 109 4.10 -5.25 8.88
C GLU A 109 5.25 -6.26 8.96
N ASP A 110 4.98 -7.49 8.53
CA ASP A 110 5.95 -8.59 8.44
C ASP A 110 5.74 -9.33 7.11
N LEU A 111 6.60 -9.04 6.14
CA LEU A 111 6.55 -9.68 4.81
C LEU A 111 7.05 -11.13 4.88
N ASP A 112 8.09 -11.37 5.68
CA ASP A 112 8.71 -12.70 5.83
C ASP A 112 7.83 -13.65 6.63
N GLY A 113 6.98 -13.11 7.51
CA GLY A 113 5.95 -13.86 8.24
C GLY A 113 4.71 -14.22 7.41
N LEU A 114 4.60 -13.74 6.17
CA LEU A 114 3.57 -14.22 5.24
C LEU A 114 3.88 -15.64 4.78
N LYS A 115 2.84 -16.41 4.50
CA LYS A 115 2.99 -17.72 3.88
C LYS A 115 3.48 -17.58 2.43
N GLU A 116 4.13 -18.62 1.92
CA GLU A 116 4.80 -18.61 0.62
C GLU A 116 3.87 -18.20 -0.54
N ASP A 117 2.65 -18.73 -0.58
CA ASP A 117 1.65 -18.39 -1.61
C ASP A 117 1.24 -16.91 -1.58
N ALA A 118 1.16 -16.31 -0.39
CA ALA A 118 0.87 -14.89 -0.23
C ALA A 118 2.07 -14.04 -0.66
N GLN A 119 3.30 -14.45 -0.34
CA GLN A 119 4.51 -13.76 -0.83
C GLN A 119 4.65 -13.85 -2.35
N LEU A 120 4.23 -14.97 -2.95
CA LEU A 120 4.18 -15.13 -4.41
C LEU A 120 3.18 -14.14 -5.02
N ALA A 121 1.95 -14.08 -4.49
CA ALA A 121 0.94 -13.14 -4.96
C ALA A 121 1.41 -11.67 -4.87
N VAL A 122 2.09 -11.30 -3.78
CA VAL A 122 2.64 -9.94 -3.64
C VAL A 122 3.68 -9.65 -4.73
N ARG A 123 4.59 -10.60 -5.01
CA ARG A 123 5.61 -10.46 -6.07
C ARG A 123 4.98 -10.36 -7.47
N GLU A 124 3.93 -11.13 -7.74
CA GLU A 124 3.19 -11.07 -9.00
C GLU A 124 2.48 -9.73 -9.19
N LEU A 125 1.80 -9.21 -8.15
CA LEU A 125 1.21 -7.88 -8.18
C LEU A 125 2.26 -6.79 -8.46
N GLN A 126 3.41 -6.84 -7.78
CA GLN A 126 4.50 -5.88 -8.01
C GLN A 126 5.11 -5.95 -9.42
N SER A 127 5.03 -7.12 -10.07
CA SER A 127 5.66 -7.32 -11.38
C SER A 127 4.71 -7.05 -12.55
N ASN A 128 3.41 -7.34 -12.37
CA ASN A 128 2.44 -7.40 -13.46
C ASN A 128 1.16 -6.59 -13.22
N ASP A 129 0.98 -5.97 -12.05
CA ASP A 129 -0.24 -5.29 -11.60
C ASP A 129 -1.51 -6.17 -11.65
N ILE A 130 -1.35 -7.49 -11.77
CA ILE A 130 -2.47 -8.41 -11.95
C ILE A 130 -2.13 -9.80 -11.43
N LEU A 131 -3.09 -10.40 -10.75
CA LEU A 131 -3.14 -11.80 -10.38
C LEU A 131 -4.16 -12.50 -11.26
N ARG A 132 -3.77 -13.65 -11.81
CA ARG A 132 -4.65 -14.49 -12.63
C ARG A 132 -4.59 -15.91 -12.10
N THR A 133 -5.76 -16.48 -11.81
CA THR A 133 -5.85 -17.85 -11.32
C THR A 133 -6.95 -18.59 -12.05
N SER A 134 -6.63 -19.79 -12.53
CA SER A 134 -7.65 -20.71 -13.04
C SER A 134 -8.35 -21.38 -11.86
N THR A 135 -9.68 -21.32 -11.82
CA THR A 135 -10.48 -21.85 -10.72
C THR A 135 -11.77 -22.49 -11.24
N SER A 136 -12.46 -23.20 -10.37
CA SER A 136 -13.77 -23.77 -10.64
C SER A 136 -14.86 -22.78 -10.23
N LEU A 137 -15.67 -22.35 -11.19
CA LEU A 137 -16.85 -21.51 -10.94
C LEU A 137 -18.09 -22.39 -10.91
N LYS A 138 -18.95 -22.19 -9.91
CA LYS A 138 -20.24 -22.83 -9.81
C LYS A 138 -21.30 -21.90 -10.40
N ASP A 139 -22.01 -22.36 -11.43
CA ASP A 139 -23.10 -21.60 -12.02
C ASP A 139 -24.38 -21.62 -11.15
N LYS A 140 -25.40 -20.86 -11.57
CA LYS A 140 -26.69 -20.78 -10.86
C LYS A 140 -27.46 -22.11 -10.85
N ASN A 141 -27.11 -23.04 -11.75
CA ASN A 141 -27.73 -24.36 -11.89
C ASN A 141 -26.94 -25.44 -11.13
N GLY A 142 -25.82 -25.08 -10.50
CA GLY A 142 -24.96 -25.97 -9.75
C GLY A 142 -23.93 -26.74 -10.58
N GLN A 143 -23.81 -26.49 -11.89
CA GLN A 143 -22.73 -27.03 -12.70
C GLN A 143 -21.41 -26.33 -12.36
N ILE A 144 -20.34 -27.11 -12.33
CA ILE A 144 -18.99 -26.62 -12.11
C ILE A 144 -18.30 -26.53 -13.47
N THR A 145 -17.89 -25.33 -13.84
CA THR A 145 -17.13 -25.05 -15.07
C THR A 145 -15.79 -24.43 -14.70
N GLY A 146 -14.74 -24.72 -15.49
CA GLY A 146 -13.48 -23.98 -15.38
C GLY A 146 -13.71 -22.51 -15.71
N GLY A 147 -13.07 -21.62 -14.95
CA GLY A 147 -13.11 -20.18 -15.16
C GLY A 147 -11.82 -19.53 -14.68
N GLU A 148 -11.65 -18.26 -15.02
CA GLU A 148 -10.52 -17.46 -14.54
C GLU A 148 -11.00 -16.46 -13.50
N ARG A 149 -10.17 -16.27 -12.48
CA ARG A 149 -10.30 -15.17 -11.53
C ARG A 149 -9.16 -14.20 -11.75
N ILE A 150 -9.52 -12.92 -11.81
CA ILE A 150 -8.59 -11.83 -12.04
C ILE A 150 -8.70 -10.88 -10.85
N VAL A 151 -7.55 -10.44 -10.33
CA VAL A 151 -7.44 -9.38 -9.33
C VAL A 151 -6.37 -8.40 -9.78
N ARG A 152 -6.68 -7.11 -9.81
CA ARG A 152 -5.82 -6.04 -10.31
C ARG A 152 -5.25 -5.20 -9.17
N GLY A 153 -3.97 -4.85 -9.30
CA GLY A 153 -3.22 -3.89 -8.48
C GLY A 153 -3.38 -2.46 -8.96
#